data_AF-A0A2W4LNU3-F1
#
_entry.id   AF-A0A2W4LNU3-F1
#
_cell.length_a   1.000
_cell.length_b   1.000
_cell.length_c   1.000
_cell.angle_alpha   90.00
_cell.angle_beta   90.00
_cell.angle_gamma   90.00
#
_symmetry.space_group_name_H-M   'P 1'
#
loop_
_entity.id
_entity.type
_entity.pdbx_description
1 polymer ?
#
loop_
_entity_poly.entity_id
_entity_poly.type
_entity_poly.pdbx_seq_one_letter_code
_entity_poly.pdbx_strand_id
1 'polypeptide(L)'
;MPLGLAVLLGAPPAPADGTRERDTARPLRGVVRPRDVPAHDGVYGRFDGDLFLTLGAGIDVGGGARVGAVGRALLFHSAGVTLGYARALGEADVEQLGFVGIELRPLFLPRFALDLETNSPLVDLTLDSLALGVGGFFAEERSDSGRRRAGVEATLGFGVPLFAEARGPWIEARGALRPALHGPAGQVFVFLSWYEPLLSPLVD
;
A
#
# COMPACT_ATOMS: atom_id res chain seq x y z
N MET A 1 -5.89 67.56 50.25
CA MET A 1 -7.35 67.76 50.13
C MET A 1 -7.87 66.89 49.00
N PRO A 2 -8.55 65.77 49.26
CA PRO A 2 -9.29 65.04 48.24
C PRO A 2 -10.79 65.41 48.29
N LEU A 3 -11.33 65.86 47.15
CA LEU A 3 -12.77 65.98 46.93
C LEU A 3 -13.35 64.58 46.65
N GLY A 4 -14.37 64.20 47.41
CA GLY A 4 -15.26 63.09 47.07
C GLY A 4 -16.37 63.53 46.12
N LEU A 5 -16.86 62.59 45.31
CA LEU A 5 -18.14 62.71 44.63
C LEU A 5 -18.84 61.36 44.68
N ALA A 6 -19.97 61.32 45.38
CA ALA A 6 -20.90 60.20 45.44
C ALA A 6 -21.94 60.34 44.31
N VAL A 7 -22.31 59.23 43.67
CA VAL A 7 -23.47 59.16 42.77
C VAL A 7 -24.33 57.96 43.17
N LEU A 8 -25.64 58.21 43.19
CA LEU A 8 -26.70 57.43 43.77
C LEU A 8 -26.96 56.06 43.11
N LEU A 9 -27.38 55.11 43.95
CA LEU A 9 -27.98 53.83 43.58
C LEU A 9 -29.30 54.02 42.81
N GLY A 10 -29.36 53.45 41.60
CA GLY A 10 -30.60 53.12 40.90
C GLY A 10 -30.99 51.67 41.17
N ALA A 11 -32.25 51.43 41.57
CA ALA A 11 -32.80 50.10 41.79
C ALA A 11 -32.99 49.32 40.47
N PRO A 12 -32.81 47.99 40.44
CA PRO A 12 -33.04 47.18 39.25
C PRO A 12 -34.54 46.97 38.97
N PRO A 13 -34.98 46.95 37.70
CA PRO A 13 -36.36 46.63 37.33
C PRO A 13 -36.66 45.13 37.50
N ALA A 14 -37.91 44.84 37.86
CA ALA A 14 -38.46 43.50 38.02
C ALA A 14 -38.50 42.71 36.68
N PRO A 15 -38.40 41.37 36.71
CA PRO A 15 -38.32 40.55 35.50
C PRO A 15 -39.67 40.46 34.77
N ALA A 16 -39.65 40.79 33.48
CA ALA A 16 -40.75 40.52 32.56
C ALA A 16 -40.72 39.04 32.15
N ASP A 17 -41.87 38.42 32.35
CA ASP A 17 -42.23 37.04 32.04
C ASP A 17 -42.30 36.81 30.51
N GLY A 18 -41.89 35.62 30.05
CA GLY A 18 -42.28 35.13 28.71
C GLY A 18 -41.25 35.18 27.58
N THR A 19 -40.03 34.67 27.78
CA THR A 19 -39.25 34.09 26.67
C THR A 19 -39.27 32.58 26.79
N ARG A 20 -40.00 31.91 25.89
CA ARG A 20 -39.84 30.47 25.62
C ARG A 20 -38.42 30.24 25.10
N GLU A 21 -37.52 29.99 26.03
CA GLU A 21 -36.20 29.43 25.76
C GLU A 21 -36.43 28.08 25.08
N ARG A 22 -36.08 28.01 23.79
CA ARG A 22 -35.98 26.74 23.09
C ARG A 22 -34.81 26.00 23.75
N ASP A 23 -35.15 25.10 24.65
CA ASP A 23 -34.23 24.15 25.27
C ASP A 23 -33.71 23.16 24.21
N THR A 24 -32.75 23.63 23.41
CA THR A 24 -31.96 22.79 22.47
C THR A 24 -30.78 22.13 23.17
N ALA A 25 -30.62 22.34 24.48
CA ALA A 25 -29.52 21.82 25.27
C ALA A 25 -29.96 20.63 26.12
N ARG A 26 -30.90 19.81 25.62
CA ARG A 26 -31.14 18.49 26.20
C ARG A 26 -29.86 17.68 26.01
N PRO A 27 -29.08 17.36 27.07
CA PRO A 27 -27.92 16.50 26.90
C PRO A 27 -28.45 15.19 26.35
N LEU A 28 -27.99 14.80 25.15
CA LEU A 28 -28.32 13.52 24.56
C LEU A 28 -28.03 12.46 25.63
N ARG A 29 -29.09 11.81 26.14
CA ARG A 29 -28.97 10.69 27.07
C ARG A 29 -28.35 9.55 26.29
N GLY A 30 -27.02 9.52 26.35
CA GLY A 30 -26.17 8.59 25.67
C GLY A 30 -24.78 9.12 25.91
N VAL A 31 -24.14 8.67 26.99
CA VAL A 31 -22.68 8.72 27.05
C VAL A 31 -22.23 7.96 25.81
N VAL A 32 -21.88 8.69 24.75
CA VAL A 32 -21.02 8.16 23.71
C VAL A 32 -19.73 7.90 24.46
N ARG A 33 -19.62 6.68 25.02
CA ARG A 33 -18.31 6.16 25.35
C ARG A 33 -17.53 6.33 24.06
N PRO A 34 -16.34 6.95 24.08
CA PRO A 34 -15.46 6.82 22.93
C PRO A 34 -15.48 5.33 22.61
N ARG A 35 -16.06 4.94 21.46
CA ARG A 35 -15.64 3.69 20.86
C ARG A 35 -14.14 3.83 20.82
N ASP A 36 -13.42 2.83 21.33
CA ASP A 36 -11.97 2.79 21.25
C ASP A 36 -11.62 3.21 19.84
N VAL A 37 -11.15 4.45 19.67
CA VAL A 37 -10.80 4.96 18.35
C VAL A 37 -9.68 4.01 17.95
N PRO A 38 -9.83 3.24 16.85
CA PRO A 38 -8.77 2.34 16.44
C PRO A 38 -7.47 3.13 16.44
N ALA A 39 -6.42 2.59 17.05
CA ALA A 39 -5.14 3.29 17.16
C ALA A 39 -4.57 3.65 15.77
N HIS A 40 -5.10 3.00 14.72
CA HIS A 40 -4.80 3.21 13.31
C HIS A 40 -6.08 3.35 12.50
N ASP A 41 -6.02 4.11 11.42
CA ASP A 41 -7.14 4.39 10.50
C ASP A 41 -7.52 3.22 9.58
N GLY A 42 -6.87 2.06 9.71
CA GLY A 42 -7.04 0.87 8.84
C GLY A 42 -6.35 1.00 7.47
N VAL A 43 -5.89 2.19 7.11
CA VAL A 43 -5.32 2.49 5.79
C VAL A 43 -3.79 2.43 5.83
N TYR A 44 -3.17 2.71 6.98
CA TYR A 44 -1.72 2.59 7.19
C TYR A 44 -0.88 3.43 6.21
N GLY A 45 -1.37 4.62 5.87
CA GLY A 45 -0.70 5.55 4.94
C GLY A 45 -0.90 5.22 3.44
N ARG A 46 -1.74 4.24 3.09
CA ARG A 46 -2.05 3.91 1.68
C ARG A 46 -2.80 5.01 0.91
N PHE A 47 -3.36 6.00 1.61
CA PHE A 47 -4.01 7.18 0.98
C PHE A 47 -3.20 8.47 1.14
N ASP A 48 -1.95 8.38 1.60
CA ASP A 48 -1.03 9.53 1.60
C ASP A 48 -0.65 9.96 0.16
N GLY A 49 -0.89 9.08 -0.80
CA GLY A 49 -0.79 9.32 -2.24
C GLY A 49 -1.72 8.38 -3.01
N ASP A 50 -1.99 8.70 -4.26
CA ASP A 50 -2.78 7.87 -5.17
C ASP A 50 -1.92 6.84 -5.91
N LEU A 51 -0.62 7.09 -6.05
CA LEU A 51 0.33 6.21 -6.75
C LEU A 51 1.45 5.75 -5.83
N PHE A 52 1.68 4.45 -5.74
CA PHE A 52 2.85 3.87 -5.08
C PHE A 52 3.90 3.50 -6.12
N LEU A 53 5.08 4.11 -6.01
CA LEU A 53 6.25 3.65 -6.73
C LEU A 53 7.05 2.68 -5.87
N THR A 54 7.45 1.57 -6.47
CA THR A 54 8.26 0.56 -5.80
C THR A 54 9.51 0.27 -6.60
N LEU A 55 10.62 0.10 -5.92
CA LEU A 55 11.87 -0.39 -6.50
C LEU A 55 12.47 -1.42 -5.57
N GLY A 56 12.78 -2.60 -6.10
CA GLY A 56 13.36 -3.70 -5.35
C GLY A 56 14.53 -4.35 -6.05
N ALA A 57 15.41 -4.93 -5.26
CA ALA A 57 16.52 -5.76 -5.70
C ALA A 57 16.45 -7.12 -4.98
N GLY A 58 16.82 -8.19 -5.67
CA GLY A 58 16.55 -9.53 -5.17
C GLY A 58 17.32 -10.63 -5.86
N ILE A 59 17.07 -11.85 -5.38
CA ILE A 59 17.71 -13.08 -5.84
C ILE A 59 16.68 -14.13 -6.23
N ASP A 60 17.01 -14.95 -7.23
CA ASP A 60 16.27 -16.17 -7.56
C ASP A 60 16.68 -17.29 -6.59
N VAL A 61 15.71 -17.92 -5.96
CA VAL A 61 15.91 -19.05 -5.02
C VAL A 61 15.43 -20.38 -5.59
N GLY A 62 14.90 -20.40 -6.82
CA GLY A 62 14.21 -21.57 -7.41
C GLY A 62 14.91 -22.24 -8.60
N GLY A 63 15.85 -21.57 -9.29
CA GLY A 63 16.34 -22.07 -10.60
C GLY A 63 17.77 -21.70 -10.98
N GLY A 64 18.66 -21.54 -10.01
CA GLY A 64 20.05 -21.09 -10.17
C GLY A 64 20.27 -19.69 -9.59
N ALA A 65 21.54 -19.34 -9.30
CA ALA A 65 21.85 -18.04 -8.72
C ALA A 65 21.59 -16.94 -9.75
N ARG A 66 20.53 -16.15 -9.56
CA ARG A 66 20.28 -14.92 -10.32
C ARG A 66 20.14 -13.74 -9.38
N VAL A 67 20.55 -12.57 -9.84
CA VAL A 67 20.25 -11.29 -9.21
C VAL A 67 19.38 -10.47 -10.14
N GLY A 68 18.47 -9.69 -9.59
CA GLY A 68 17.57 -8.88 -10.39
C GLY A 68 17.02 -7.67 -9.65
N ALA A 69 16.33 -6.85 -10.40
CA ALA A 69 15.59 -5.70 -9.90
C ALA A 69 14.17 -5.70 -10.46
N VAL A 70 13.24 -5.13 -9.69
CA VAL A 70 11.84 -4.98 -10.04
C VAL A 70 11.38 -3.55 -9.74
N GLY A 71 10.61 -2.98 -10.65
CA GLY A 71 9.94 -1.70 -10.48
C GLY A 71 8.44 -1.88 -10.60
N ARG A 72 7.65 -1.17 -9.79
CA ARG A 72 6.18 -1.15 -9.90
C ARG A 72 5.64 0.25 -9.72
N ALA A 73 4.50 0.50 -10.35
CA ALA A 73 3.68 1.68 -10.12
C ALA A 73 2.25 1.21 -9.86
N LEU A 74 1.76 1.38 -8.63
CA LEU A 74 0.51 0.79 -8.13
C LEU A 74 -0.47 1.89 -7.69
N LEU A 75 -1.63 1.98 -8.35
CA LEU A 75 -2.72 2.87 -7.95
C LEU A 75 -3.34 2.38 -6.64
N PHE A 76 -3.38 3.24 -5.62
CA PHE A 76 -3.86 2.95 -4.26
C PHE A 76 -3.33 1.62 -3.71
N HIS A 77 -2.07 1.30 -4.03
CA HIS A 77 -1.44 0.04 -3.61
C HIS A 77 -2.22 -1.23 -4.03
N SER A 78 -3.04 -1.14 -5.09
CA SER A 78 -4.01 -2.17 -5.47
C SER A 78 -3.80 -2.70 -6.89
N ALA A 79 -3.61 -1.86 -7.90
CA ALA A 79 -3.48 -2.31 -9.28
C ALA A 79 -2.46 -1.46 -10.01
N GLY A 80 -1.69 -2.05 -10.92
CA GLY A 80 -0.66 -1.29 -11.59
C GLY A 80 0.19 -2.06 -12.58
N VAL A 81 1.32 -1.45 -12.93
CA VAL A 81 2.28 -2.01 -13.86
C VAL A 81 3.52 -2.50 -13.11
N THR A 82 4.10 -3.58 -13.62
CA THR A 82 5.34 -4.18 -13.11
C THR A 82 6.32 -4.34 -14.24
N LEU A 83 7.60 -4.13 -13.96
CA LEU A 83 8.68 -4.41 -14.89
C LEU A 83 9.91 -4.84 -14.12
N GLY A 84 10.81 -5.56 -14.77
CA GLY A 84 12.07 -5.88 -14.13
C GLY A 84 13.00 -6.67 -15.02
N TYR A 85 14.15 -6.96 -14.43
CA TYR A 85 15.29 -7.54 -15.11
C TYR A 85 16.08 -8.39 -14.12
N ALA A 86 16.53 -9.56 -14.57
CA ALA A 86 17.36 -10.47 -13.81
C ALA A 86 18.46 -11.06 -14.68
N ARG A 87 19.59 -11.36 -14.06
CA ARG A 87 20.77 -11.94 -14.70
C ARG A 87 21.31 -13.10 -13.87
N ALA A 88 21.71 -14.16 -14.55
CA ALA A 88 22.40 -15.29 -13.94
C ALA A 88 23.80 -14.90 -13.44
N LEU A 89 24.15 -15.43 -12.27
CA LEU A 89 25.48 -15.40 -11.67
C LEU A 89 26.16 -16.74 -12.00
N GLY A 90 26.70 -16.85 -13.21
CA GLY A 90 27.39 -18.05 -13.69
C GLY A 90 26.64 -18.74 -14.81
N GLU A 91 26.87 -20.05 -14.95
CA GLU A 91 26.27 -20.85 -16.02
C GLU A 91 24.81 -21.16 -15.70
N ALA A 92 23.91 -20.76 -16.59
CA ALA A 92 22.49 -21.05 -16.49
C ALA A 92 21.88 -21.15 -17.89
N ASP A 93 20.77 -21.89 -18.01
CA ASP A 93 20.04 -22.04 -19.28
C ASP A 93 19.50 -20.70 -19.80
N VAL A 94 19.08 -19.84 -18.87
CA VAL A 94 18.64 -18.47 -19.11
C VAL A 94 19.62 -17.50 -18.45
N GLU A 95 20.37 -16.76 -19.27
CA GLU A 95 21.41 -15.82 -18.82
C GLU A 95 20.82 -14.48 -18.39
N GLN A 96 19.87 -13.97 -19.18
CA GLN A 96 19.19 -12.70 -18.95
C GLN A 96 17.69 -12.91 -19.10
N LEU A 97 16.94 -12.22 -18.26
CA LEU A 97 15.49 -12.26 -18.24
C LEU A 97 14.98 -10.86 -17.95
N GLY A 98 14.13 -10.32 -18.81
CA GLY A 98 13.33 -9.16 -18.48
C GLY A 98 11.84 -9.43 -18.66
N PHE A 99 11.03 -8.64 -17.98
CA PHE A 99 9.59 -8.78 -17.99
C PHE A 99 8.90 -7.44 -17.83
N VAL A 100 7.67 -7.37 -18.33
CA VAL A 100 6.75 -6.25 -18.16
C VAL A 100 5.33 -6.80 -18.09
N GLY A 101 4.51 -6.27 -17.21
CA GLY A 101 3.15 -6.77 -17.02
C GLY A 101 2.29 -5.88 -16.16
N ILE A 102 1.12 -6.40 -15.84
CA ILE A 102 0.17 -5.80 -14.90
C ILE A 102 0.11 -6.64 -13.63
N GLU A 103 -0.13 -5.98 -12.50
CA GLU A 103 -0.25 -6.57 -11.17
C GLU A 103 -1.55 -6.09 -10.51
N LEU A 104 -2.22 -6.98 -9.80
CA LEU A 104 -3.43 -6.74 -9.02
C LEU A 104 -3.25 -7.31 -7.60
N ARG A 105 -3.61 -6.53 -6.59
CA ARG A 105 -3.64 -6.85 -5.17
C ARG A 105 -5.07 -6.78 -4.68
N PRO A 106 -5.81 -7.90 -4.76
CA PRO A 106 -7.27 -7.87 -4.68
C PRO A 106 -7.81 -7.70 -3.27
N LEU A 107 -6.97 -7.76 -2.24
CA LEU A 107 -7.42 -7.90 -0.86
C LEU A 107 -7.64 -6.56 -0.15
N PHE A 108 -6.82 -5.53 -0.44
CA PHE A 108 -6.90 -4.25 0.25
C PHE A 108 -8.27 -3.57 0.13
N LEU A 109 -8.73 -3.28 -1.10
CA LEU A 109 -9.94 -2.49 -1.32
C LEU A 109 -11.21 -3.15 -0.73
N PRO A 110 -11.47 -4.46 -0.93
CA PRO A 110 -12.61 -5.11 -0.31
C PRO A 110 -12.51 -5.16 1.21
N ARG A 111 -11.31 -5.36 1.78
CA ARG A 111 -11.13 -5.38 3.24
C ARG A 111 -11.42 -4.01 3.83
N PHE A 112 -10.89 -2.95 3.23
CA PHE A 112 -11.14 -1.57 3.64
C PHE A 112 -12.60 -1.14 3.48
N ALA A 113 -13.24 -1.46 2.35
CA ALA A 113 -14.64 -1.09 2.12
C ALA A 113 -15.62 -1.80 3.08
N LEU A 114 -15.21 -2.92 3.68
CA LEU A 114 -16.04 -3.74 4.55
C LEU A 114 -15.61 -3.69 6.03
N ASP A 115 -14.64 -2.85 6.40
CA ASP A 115 -14.11 -2.73 7.77
C ASP A 115 -13.62 -4.09 8.31
N LEU A 116 -12.89 -4.84 7.48
CA LEU A 116 -12.34 -6.18 7.75
C LEU A 116 -10.86 -6.18 8.14
N GLU A 117 -10.31 -5.00 8.41
CA GLU A 117 -9.00 -4.79 8.98
C GLU A 117 -8.89 -5.44 10.36
N THR A 118 -7.69 -5.90 10.66
CA THR A 118 -7.32 -6.28 12.02
C THR A 118 -6.73 -5.05 12.71
N ASN A 119 -6.76 -4.97 14.04
CA ASN A 119 -6.04 -3.91 14.75
C ASN A 119 -4.49 -4.09 14.72
N SER A 120 -3.96 -4.82 13.73
CA SER A 120 -2.55 -5.15 13.57
C SER A 120 -2.05 -4.72 12.19
N PRO A 121 -1.35 -3.57 12.09
CA PRO A 121 -0.88 -3.03 10.82
C PRO A 121 -0.06 -4.03 10.01
N LEU A 122 0.87 -4.73 10.66
CA LEU A 122 1.75 -5.69 9.97
C LEU A 122 0.97 -6.86 9.37
N VAL A 123 -0.06 -7.34 10.06
CA VAL A 123 -0.88 -8.47 9.58
C VAL A 123 -1.70 -8.02 8.38
N ASP A 124 -2.37 -6.88 8.48
CA ASP A 124 -3.20 -6.35 7.40
C ASP A 124 -2.39 -6.04 6.16
N LEU A 125 -1.27 -5.32 6.33
CA LEU A 125 -0.35 -5.01 5.24
C LEU A 125 0.18 -6.26 4.56
N THR A 126 0.54 -7.28 5.34
CA THR A 126 1.02 -8.56 4.82
C THR A 126 -0.06 -9.30 4.04
N LEU A 127 -1.29 -9.39 4.56
CA LEU A 127 -2.40 -10.03 3.86
C LEU A 127 -2.74 -9.29 2.56
N ASP A 128 -2.82 -7.97 2.63
CA ASP A 128 -3.18 -7.11 1.51
C ASP A 128 -2.11 -7.06 0.39
N SER A 129 -0.91 -7.57 0.66
CA SER A 129 0.20 -7.63 -0.29
C SER A 129 0.07 -8.72 -1.34
N LEU A 130 -0.88 -9.66 -1.17
CA LEU A 130 -1.10 -10.75 -2.11
C LEU A 130 -1.28 -10.18 -3.52
N ALA A 131 -0.38 -10.53 -4.43
CA ALA A 131 -0.32 -9.99 -5.77
C ALA A 131 -0.54 -11.09 -6.81
N LEU A 132 -1.36 -10.80 -7.81
CA LEU A 132 -1.59 -11.62 -8.99
C LEU A 132 -1.18 -10.79 -10.20
N GLY A 133 -0.44 -11.37 -11.13
CA GLY A 133 -0.01 -10.61 -12.31
C GLY A 133 0.10 -11.45 -13.56
N VAL A 134 0.00 -10.77 -14.70
CA VAL A 134 0.21 -11.35 -16.03
C VAL A 134 1.07 -10.39 -16.83
N GLY A 135 1.93 -10.91 -17.69
CA GLY A 135 2.82 -10.06 -18.47
C GLY A 135 3.50 -10.77 -19.62
N GLY A 136 4.33 -10.02 -20.32
CA GLY A 136 5.29 -10.54 -21.28
C GLY A 136 6.66 -10.68 -20.64
N PHE A 137 7.43 -11.66 -21.08
CA PHE A 137 8.85 -11.78 -20.75
C PHE A 137 9.69 -11.87 -22.02
N PHE A 138 10.98 -11.54 -21.87
CA PHE A 138 12.02 -11.75 -22.86
C PHE A 138 13.26 -12.34 -22.18
N ALA A 139 13.85 -13.37 -22.79
CA ALA A 139 14.94 -14.14 -22.22
C ALA A 139 16.02 -14.42 -23.25
N GLU A 140 17.28 -14.45 -22.81
CA GLU A 140 18.43 -14.91 -23.61
C GLU A 140 18.81 -16.32 -23.12
N GLU A 141 18.59 -17.34 -23.98
CA GLU A 141 18.88 -18.75 -23.68
C GLU A 141 20.28 -19.13 -24.19
N ARG A 142 21.09 -19.80 -23.35
CA ARG A 142 22.49 -20.16 -23.66
C ARG A 142 22.63 -21.22 -24.77
N SER A 143 21.67 -22.14 -24.84
CA SER A 143 21.68 -23.28 -25.79
C SER A 143 21.52 -22.85 -27.26
N ASP A 144 20.90 -21.69 -27.52
CA ASP A 144 20.41 -21.30 -28.84
C ASP A 144 21.13 -20.06 -29.40
N SER A 145 22.47 -20.02 -29.36
CA SER A 145 23.30 -18.99 -30.02
C SER A 145 22.88 -17.52 -29.78
N GLY A 146 22.37 -17.19 -28.59
CA GLY A 146 21.93 -15.83 -28.26
C GLY A 146 20.55 -15.45 -28.84
N ARG A 147 19.74 -16.42 -29.26
CA ARG A 147 18.38 -16.15 -29.74
C ARG A 147 17.50 -15.72 -28.58
N ARG A 148 16.97 -14.50 -28.67
CA ARG A 148 16.00 -13.98 -27.70
C ARG A 148 14.68 -14.74 -27.82
N ARG A 149 14.18 -15.22 -26.69
CA ARG A 149 12.87 -15.84 -26.56
C ARG A 149 11.92 -14.90 -25.86
N ALA A 150 10.69 -14.81 -26.36
CA ALA A 150 9.65 -14.02 -25.73
C ALA A 150 8.41 -14.89 -25.50
N GLY A 151 7.61 -14.54 -24.50
CA GLY A 151 6.40 -15.26 -24.17
C GLY A 151 5.59 -14.57 -23.09
N VAL A 152 4.59 -15.28 -22.58
CA VAL A 152 3.71 -14.81 -21.51
C VAL A 152 4.19 -15.36 -20.17
N GLU A 153 4.08 -14.55 -19.13
CA GLU A 153 4.27 -14.95 -17.74
C GLU A 153 2.99 -14.75 -16.92
N ALA A 154 2.73 -15.70 -16.02
CA ALA A 154 1.75 -15.56 -14.95
C ALA A 154 2.51 -15.50 -13.61
N THR A 155 2.09 -14.63 -12.71
CA THR A 155 2.86 -14.33 -11.49
C THR A 155 1.97 -14.29 -10.25
N LEU A 156 2.56 -14.72 -9.13
CA LEU A 156 2.00 -14.69 -7.80
C LEU A 156 3.04 -14.03 -6.87
N GLY A 157 2.62 -13.03 -6.11
CA GLY A 157 3.50 -12.31 -5.20
C GLY A 157 2.90 -12.21 -3.80
N PHE A 158 3.79 -12.02 -2.84
CA PHE A 158 3.45 -11.80 -1.45
C PHE A 158 4.55 -10.98 -0.78
N GLY A 159 4.21 -10.07 0.12
CA GLY A 159 5.12 -9.14 0.76
C GLY A 159 4.88 -9.01 2.26
N VAL A 160 5.96 -8.76 3.01
CA VAL A 160 5.93 -8.48 4.44
C VAL A 160 6.61 -7.11 4.66
N PRO A 161 5.90 -6.11 5.20
CA PRO A 161 6.51 -4.83 5.51
C PRO A 161 7.43 -4.97 6.72
N LEU A 162 8.49 -4.15 6.78
CA LEU A 162 9.36 -4.10 7.96
C LEU A 162 8.85 -3.12 9.03
N PHE A 163 7.91 -2.24 8.68
CA PHE A 163 7.32 -1.26 9.60
C PHE A 163 5.78 -1.31 9.52
N ALA A 164 5.12 -0.69 10.50
CA ALA A 164 3.66 -0.61 10.60
C ALA A 164 3.02 0.41 9.63
N GLU A 165 3.69 0.71 8.52
CA GLU A 165 3.27 1.68 7.51
C GLU A 165 3.38 1.04 6.12
N ALA A 166 2.53 1.44 5.18
CA ALA A 166 2.58 0.94 3.80
C ALA A 166 3.83 1.40 3.05
N ARG A 167 4.37 2.57 3.41
CA ARG A 167 5.63 3.08 2.88
C ARG A 167 6.84 2.40 3.52
N GLY A 168 7.98 2.48 2.86
CA GLY A 168 9.25 2.00 3.38
C GLY A 168 9.66 0.62 2.86
N PRO A 169 10.51 -0.11 3.60
CA PRO A 169 11.09 -1.35 3.12
C PRO A 169 10.19 -2.56 3.36
N TRP A 170 10.16 -3.44 2.38
CA TRP A 170 9.39 -4.69 2.34
C TRP A 170 10.27 -5.85 1.90
N ILE A 171 10.01 -7.04 2.44
CA ILE A 171 10.52 -8.30 1.91
C ILE A 171 9.43 -8.92 1.06
N GLU A 172 9.71 -9.19 -0.21
CA GLU A 172 8.73 -9.71 -1.16
C GLU A 172 9.18 -11.02 -1.76
N ALA A 173 8.26 -11.99 -1.86
CA ALA A 173 8.42 -13.17 -2.68
C ALA A 173 7.59 -13.00 -3.96
N ARG A 174 8.15 -13.39 -5.10
CA ARG A 174 7.46 -13.41 -6.39
C ARG A 174 7.74 -14.70 -7.13
N GLY A 175 6.71 -15.53 -7.26
CA GLY A 175 6.70 -16.67 -8.16
C GLY A 175 6.27 -16.25 -9.57
N ALA A 176 6.92 -16.80 -10.59
CA ALA A 176 6.55 -16.59 -11.99
C ALA A 176 6.57 -17.91 -12.75
N LEU A 177 5.50 -18.16 -13.51
CA LEU A 177 5.33 -19.29 -14.41
C LEU A 177 5.49 -18.82 -15.86
N ARG A 178 6.41 -19.44 -16.59
CA ARG A 178 6.79 -19.11 -17.98
C ARG A 178 6.84 -20.39 -18.82
N PRO A 179 5.69 -20.89 -19.30
CA PRO A 179 5.63 -22.16 -20.04
C PRO A 179 6.46 -22.17 -21.33
N ALA A 180 6.76 -20.98 -21.86
CA ALA A 180 7.55 -20.85 -23.07
C ALA A 180 9.05 -21.07 -22.83
N LEU A 181 9.60 -21.04 -21.61
CA LEU A 181 11.03 -21.27 -21.40
C LEU A 181 11.38 -22.77 -21.41
N HIS A 182 12.57 -23.12 -21.93
CA HIS A 182 13.14 -24.44 -21.71
C HIS A 182 13.73 -24.51 -20.28
N GLY A 183 13.33 -25.52 -19.49
CA GLY A 183 13.78 -25.69 -18.10
C GLY A 183 12.63 -25.67 -17.08
N PRO A 184 12.90 -25.45 -15.78
CA PRO A 184 11.84 -25.31 -14.79
C PRO A 184 10.97 -24.11 -15.16
N ALA A 185 9.70 -24.40 -15.49
CA ALA A 185 8.74 -23.39 -15.92
C ALA A 185 8.44 -22.35 -14.81
N GLY A 186 8.84 -22.62 -13.57
CA GLY A 186 8.66 -21.74 -12.42
C GLY A 186 9.98 -21.16 -11.91
N GLN A 187 9.97 -19.88 -11.55
CA GLN A 187 11.04 -19.20 -10.81
C GLN A 187 10.45 -18.48 -9.60
N VAL A 188 11.23 -18.39 -8.52
CA VAL A 188 10.83 -17.67 -7.31
C VAL A 188 11.93 -16.68 -6.97
N PHE A 189 11.58 -15.40 -6.95
CA PHE A 189 12.46 -14.33 -6.50
C PHE A 189 12.09 -13.89 -5.10
N VAL A 190 13.11 -13.56 -4.32
CA VAL A 190 12.97 -12.82 -3.05
C VAL A 190 13.61 -11.45 -3.24
N PHE A 191 12.85 -10.38 -2.97
CA PHE A 191 13.28 -8.99 -3.10
C PHE A 191 13.27 -8.29 -1.76
N LEU A 192 14.21 -7.35 -1.61
CA LEU A 192 14.07 -6.22 -0.69
C LEU A 192 13.64 -5.01 -1.53
N SER A 193 12.48 -4.46 -1.22
CA SER A 193 11.86 -3.38 -2.00
C SER A 193 11.54 -2.18 -1.14
N TRP A 194 11.67 -0.98 -1.68
CA TRP A 194 11.18 0.25 -1.08
C TRP A 194 9.86 0.67 -1.72
N TYR A 195 8.91 1.13 -0.90
CA TYR A 195 7.60 1.63 -1.29
C TYR A 195 7.48 3.10 -0.95
N GLU A 196 7.15 3.92 -1.95
CA GLU A 196 6.98 5.37 -1.80
C GLU A 196 5.62 5.82 -2.35
N PRO A 197 4.74 6.41 -1.53
CA PRO A 197 3.52 7.05 -2.00
C PRO A 197 3.84 8.39 -2.69
N LEU A 198 3.19 8.65 -3.80
CA LEU A 198 3.24 9.90 -4.54
C LEU A 198 1.83 10.38 -4.83
N LEU A 199 1.66 11.70 -4.90
CA LEU A 199 0.52 12.34 -5.51
C LEU A 199 0.80 12.49 -7.01
N SER A 200 -0.01 11.81 -7.82
CA SER A 200 0.06 11.91 -9.27
C SER A 200 -0.72 13.13 -9.75
N PRO A 201 -0.32 13.74 -10.88
CA PRO A 201 -1.04 14.88 -11.46
C PRO A 201 -2.40 14.49 -12.06
N LEU A 202 -2.85 13.24 -11.93
CA LEU A 202 -4.12 12.76 -12.47
C LEU A 202 -5.32 13.12 -11.57
N VAL A 203 -5.08 13.63 -10.38
CA VAL A 203 -6.11 13.91 -9.35
C VAL A 203 -6.36 15.43 -9.18
N ASP A 204 -5.74 16.26 -10.02
CA ASP A 204 -5.94 17.72 -10.06
C ASP A 204 -7.07 18.15 -11.02
#